data_AF-A0A5E4AUG8-F1
#
_entry.id   AF-A0A5E4AUG8-F1
#
_cell.length_a   1.000
_cell.length_b   1.000
_cell.length_c   1.000
_cell.angle_alpha   90.00
_cell.angle_beta   90.00
_cell.angle_gamma   90.00
#
_symmetry.space_group_name_H-M   'P 1'
#
loop_
_entity.id
_entity.type
_entity.pdbx_description
1 polymer ?
#
loop_
_entity_poly.entity_id
_entity_poly.type
_entity_poly.pdbx_seq_one_letter_code
_entity_poly.pdbx_strand_id
1 'polypeptide(L)'
;MNMEPRRLEPAHLAQLLLFAPDADEEQRYQAFREAPGRLSEPDQFILQMLSVPEYKTRLRSLHFQATLQEKTEEIRGSLQCLRQASLELKNSRKLAKILEFVLAMGNYLNDGQPKTNKTTGFKINFLTELNSTKTVDGKSTFLHILAKSLSQHFPELLGFAQDLPTVPLAAKVNQRALTGDLADLHGTISEIQAACQTMSPSSEDRFAVVMAVSSEQPVPAPCWAMGWLDRTSSGSSGHCRPQQRFWAQVVVHPGILEEVSSWIM
;
A
#
# COMPACT_ATOMS: atom_id res chain seq x y z
N MET A 1 12.63 -17.21 -23.66
CA MET A 1 14.10 -17.14 -23.51
C MET A 1 14.66 -15.72 -23.60
N ASN A 2 14.27 -14.89 -24.57
CA ASN A 2 14.81 -13.53 -24.70
C ASN A 2 14.28 -12.48 -23.68
N MET A 3 13.20 -12.81 -22.94
CA MET A 3 12.58 -11.93 -21.93
C MET A 3 12.27 -10.52 -22.43
N GLU A 4 11.75 -10.41 -23.66
CA GLU A 4 11.45 -9.12 -24.26
C GLU A 4 10.10 -8.58 -23.76
N PRO A 5 10.07 -7.49 -22.99
CA PRO A 5 8.87 -7.06 -22.24
C PRO A 5 7.77 -6.46 -23.15
N ARG A 6 8.06 -6.19 -24.42
CA ARG A 6 7.14 -5.52 -25.36
C ARG A 6 6.42 -6.45 -26.33
N ARG A 7 6.70 -7.75 -26.27
CA ARG A 7 6.06 -8.73 -27.16
C ARG A 7 4.72 -9.23 -26.65
N LEU A 8 4.51 -9.19 -25.34
CA LEU A 8 3.29 -9.66 -24.69
C LEU A 8 2.79 -8.57 -23.74
N GLU A 9 1.57 -8.10 -23.98
CA GLU A 9 0.86 -7.22 -23.06
C GLU A 9 0.62 -7.89 -21.69
N PRO A 10 0.50 -7.10 -20.60
CA PRO A 10 0.20 -7.62 -19.26
C PRO A 10 -1.01 -8.56 -19.23
N ALA A 11 -2.07 -8.24 -19.98
CA ALA A 11 -3.27 -9.07 -20.07
C ALA A 11 -2.98 -10.46 -20.66
N HIS A 12 -2.12 -10.56 -21.67
CA HIS A 12 -1.73 -11.85 -22.25
C HIS A 12 -0.91 -12.67 -21.25
N LEU A 13 -0.01 -12.03 -20.52
CA LEU A 13 0.79 -12.70 -19.48
C LEU A 13 -0.09 -13.21 -18.34
N ALA A 14 -1.06 -12.40 -17.89
CA ALA A 14 -2.04 -12.81 -16.90
C ALA A 14 -2.88 -14.00 -17.36
N GLN A 15 -3.31 -14.01 -18.63
CA GLN A 15 -4.08 -15.10 -19.20
C GLN A 15 -3.26 -16.39 -19.32
N LEU A 16 -1.99 -16.31 -19.73
CA LEU A 16 -1.08 -17.46 -19.76
C LEU A 16 -0.81 -18.04 -18.37
N LEU A 17 -0.75 -17.19 -17.35
CA LEU A 17 -0.63 -17.64 -15.95
C LEU A 17 -1.91 -18.28 -15.43
N LEU A 18 -3.07 -17.76 -15.84
CA LEU A 18 -4.39 -18.31 -15.47
C LEU A 18 -4.61 -19.72 -16.01
N PHE A 19 -4.15 -19.98 -17.24
CA PHE A 19 -4.25 -21.29 -17.90
C PHE A 19 -2.97 -22.13 -17.78
N ALA A 20 -2.04 -21.75 -16.90
CA ALA A 20 -0.84 -22.54 -16.67
C ALA A 20 -1.24 -23.88 -16.03
N PRO A 21 -0.86 -25.03 -16.61
CA PRO A 21 -1.22 -26.34 -16.07
C PRO A 21 -0.76 -26.52 -14.63
N ASP A 22 -1.51 -27.28 -13.83
CA ASP A 22 -1.08 -27.68 -12.49
C ASP A 22 0.00 -28.80 -12.55
N ALA A 23 0.52 -29.21 -11.38
CA ALA A 23 1.59 -30.21 -11.32
C ALA A 23 1.17 -31.59 -11.88
N ASP A 24 -0.10 -31.98 -11.71
CA ASP A 24 -0.62 -33.25 -12.18
C ASP A 24 -0.84 -33.22 -13.70
N GLU A 25 -1.30 -32.09 -14.24
CA GLU A 25 -1.38 -31.80 -15.67
C GLU A 25 -0.02 -31.82 -16.33
N GLU A 26 0.98 -31.15 -15.74
CA GLU A 26 2.35 -31.15 -16.23
C GLU A 26 2.90 -32.58 -16.36
N GLN A 27 2.67 -33.42 -15.35
CA GLN A 27 3.08 -34.83 -15.39
C GLN A 27 2.39 -35.61 -16.52
N ARG A 28 1.09 -35.37 -16.75
CA ARG A 28 0.33 -35.99 -17.84
C ARG A 28 0.89 -35.59 -19.20
N TYR A 29 1.20 -34.32 -19.41
CA TYR A 29 1.78 -33.84 -20.67
C TYR A 29 3.17 -34.44 -20.94
N GLN A 30 3.94 -34.74 -19.90
CA GLN A 30 5.25 -35.36 -20.03
C GLN A 30 5.22 -36.69 -20.80
N ALA A 31 4.13 -37.47 -20.66
CA ALA A 31 3.94 -38.73 -21.38
C ALA A 31 3.76 -38.56 -22.91
N PHE A 32 3.46 -37.35 -23.37
CA PHE A 32 3.23 -37.03 -24.78
C PHE A 32 4.38 -36.28 -25.44
N ARG A 33 5.50 -36.06 -24.73
CA ARG A 33 6.69 -35.35 -25.27
C ARG A 33 7.22 -35.95 -26.58
N GLU A 34 7.19 -37.28 -26.70
CA GLU A 34 7.70 -37.99 -27.88
C GLU A 34 6.64 -38.17 -28.99
N ALA A 35 5.37 -37.88 -28.70
CA ALA A 35 4.28 -37.98 -29.68
C ALA A 35 3.32 -36.78 -29.63
N PRO A 36 3.78 -35.54 -29.88
CA PRO A 36 2.94 -34.33 -29.80
C PRO A 36 1.76 -34.36 -30.78
N GLY A 37 1.90 -35.02 -31.94
CA GLY A 37 0.84 -35.12 -32.96
C GLY A 37 -0.41 -35.91 -32.52
N ARG A 38 -0.38 -36.55 -31.33
CA ARG A 38 -1.55 -37.21 -30.73
C ARG A 38 -2.42 -36.26 -29.89
N LEU A 39 -1.93 -35.05 -29.64
CA LEU A 39 -2.59 -34.03 -28.84
C LEU A 39 -3.37 -33.06 -29.74
N SER A 40 -4.39 -32.43 -29.19
CA SER A 40 -5.09 -31.32 -29.87
C SER A 40 -4.17 -30.10 -30.00
N GLU A 41 -4.50 -29.14 -30.87
CA GLU A 41 -3.69 -27.93 -31.04
C GLU A 41 -3.46 -27.14 -29.72
N PRO A 42 -4.49 -26.92 -28.85
CA PRO A 42 -4.27 -26.31 -27.54
C PRO A 42 -3.30 -27.09 -26.64
N ASP A 43 -3.42 -28.42 -26.62
CA ASP A 43 -2.57 -29.30 -25.81
C ASP A 43 -1.12 -29.32 -26.31
N GLN A 44 -0.93 -29.24 -27.64
CA GLN A 44 0.40 -29.09 -28.26
C GLN A 44 1.03 -27.76 -27.85
N PHE A 45 0.24 -26.68 -27.77
CA PHE A 45 0.73 -25.39 -27.29
C PHE A 45 1.18 -25.46 -25.81
N ILE A 46 0.41 -26.12 -24.94
CA ILE A 46 0.82 -26.34 -23.55
C ILE A 46 2.13 -27.14 -23.48
N LEU A 47 2.26 -28.21 -24.28
CA LEU A 47 3.49 -29.01 -24.34
C LEU A 47 4.70 -28.16 -24.77
N GLN A 48 4.53 -27.22 -25.71
CA GLN A 48 5.57 -26.26 -26.11
C GLN A 48 5.89 -25.26 -25.00
N MET A 49 4.90 -24.79 -24.23
CA MET A 49 5.17 -23.96 -23.05
C MET A 49 6.01 -24.72 -22.01
N LEU A 50 5.69 -26.00 -21.77
CA LEU A 50 6.41 -26.86 -20.83
C LEU A 50 7.82 -27.25 -21.29
N SER A 51 8.18 -27.02 -22.56
CA SER A 51 9.56 -27.17 -23.00
C SER A 51 10.45 -25.99 -22.58
N VAL A 52 9.86 -24.88 -22.12
CA VAL A 52 10.59 -23.73 -21.58
C VAL A 52 10.89 -23.98 -20.10
N PRO A 53 12.16 -24.17 -19.69
CA PRO A 53 12.53 -24.30 -18.29
C PRO A 53 11.97 -23.18 -17.43
N GLU A 54 11.36 -23.50 -16.29
CA GLU A 54 10.81 -22.52 -15.34
C GLU A 54 9.84 -21.51 -15.98
N TYR A 55 9.05 -21.93 -16.98
CA TYR A 55 8.19 -21.01 -17.73
C TYR A 55 7.23 -20.20 -16.85
N LYS A 56 6.65 -20.81 -15.79
CA LYS A 56 5.77 -20.11 -14.84
C LYS A 56 6.50 -18.95 -14.18
N THR A 57 7.70 -19.21 -13.66
CA THR A 57 8.57 -18.21 -13.02
C THR A 57 8.92 -17.09 -13.99
N ARG A 58 9.22 -17.42 -15.26
CA ARG A 58 9.48 -16.43 -16.30
C ARG A 58 8.27 -15.58 -16.65
N LEU A 59 7.09 -16.19 -16.79
CA LEU A 59 5.84 -15.48 -17.07
C LEU A 59 5.47 -14.55 -15.92
N ARG A 60 5.59 -15.00 -14.66
CA ARG A 60 5.39 -14.16 -13.47
C ARG A 60 6.37 -12.99 -13.45
N SER A 61 7.64 -13.26 -13.76
CA SER A 61 8.70 -12.23 -13.82
C SER A 61 8.41 -11.16 -14.88
N LEU A 62 8.00 -11.58 -16.09
CA LEU A 62 7.61 -10.65 -17.16
C LEU A 62 6.37 -9.84 -16.79
N HIS A 63 5.36 -10.50 -16.23
CA HIS A 63 4.13 -9.85 -15.79
C HIS A 63 4.42 -8.80 -14.70
N PHE A 64 5.25 -9.17 -13.73
CA PHE A 64 5.72 -8.28 -12.68
C PHE A 64 6.45 -7.08 -13.27
N GLN A 65 7.43 -7.28 -14.14
CA GLN A 65 8.17 -6.18 -14.78
C GLN A 65 7.24 -5.23 -15.54
N ALA A 66 6.22 -5.77 -16.23
CA ALA A 66 5.28 -4.98 -17.01
C ALA A 66 4.29 -4.17 -16.14
N THR A 67 3.96 -4.65 -14.94
CA THR A 67 2.95 -4.04 -14.06
C THR A 67 3.53 -3.31 -12.84
N LEU A 68 4.83 -3.47 -12.57
CA LEU A 68 5.49 -2.96 -11.37
C LEU A 68 5.33 -1.44 -11.22
N GLN A 69 5.51 -0.69 -12.31
CA GLN A 69 5.45 0.76 -12.27
C GLN A 69 4.04 1.23 -11.85
N GLU A 70 3.00 0.73 -12.49
CA GLU A 70 1.61 1.07 -12.19
C GLU A 70 1.26 0.72 -10.74
N LYS A 71 1.54 -0.52 -10.31
CA LYS A 71 1.29 -0.96 -8.93
C LYS A 71 2.03 -0.11 -7.90
N THR A 72 3.30 0.23 -8.17
CA THR A 72 4.10 1.06 -7.25
C THR A 72 3.52 2.47 -7.13
N GLU A 73 3.07 3.04 -8.23
CA GLU A 73 2.44 4.37 -8.26
C GLU A 73 1.10 4.40 -7.50
N GLU A 74 0.27 3.36 -7.64
CA GLU A 74 -1.00 3.21 -6.91
C GLU A 74 -0.78 3.08 -5.39
N ILE A 75 0.14 2.19 -4.99
CA ILE A 75 0.52 2.00 -3.58
C ILE A 75 1.06 3.31 -3.00
N ARG A 76 1.96 3.97 -3.73
CA ARG A 76 2.55 5.24 -3.31
C ARG A 76 1.50 6.32 -3.13
N GLY A 77 0.58 6.47 -4.07
CA GLY A 77 -0.52 7.43 -3.99
C GLY A 77 -1.40 7.20 -2.76
N SER A 78 -1.72 5.93 -2.49
CA SER A 78 -2.50 5.54 -1.31
C SER A 78 -1.79 5.86 0.01
N LEU A 79 -0.49 5.54 0.11
CA LEU A 79 0.31 5.85 1.29
C LEU A 79 0.50 7.35 1.52
N GLN A 80 0.73 8.11 0.44
CA GLN A 80 0.83 9.56 0.51
C GLN A 80 -0.49 10.19 0.98
N CYS A 81 -1.62 9.72 0.47
CA CYS A 81 -2.95 10.16 0.87
C CYS A 81 -3.19 9.91 2.38
N LEU A 82 -2.94 8.68 2.85
CA LEU A 82 -3.06 8.32 4.27
C LEU A 82 -2.17 9.20 5.15
N ARG A 83 -0.90 9.34 4.79
CA ARG A 83 0.06 10.16 5.53
C ARG A 83 -0.37 11.62 5.61
N GLN A 84 -0.79 12.20 4.49
CA GLN A 84 -1.19 13.59 4.42
C GLN A 84 -2.45 13.83 5.27
N ALA A 85 -3.44 12.93 5.22
CA ALA A 85 -4.60 12.98 6.10
C ALA A 85 -4.22 12.87 7.59
N SER A 86 -3.30 11.98 7.96
CA SER A 86 -2.80 11.89 9.34
C SER A 86 -2.12 13.18 9.80
N LEU A 87 -1.34 13.83 8.93
CA LEU A 87 -0.68 15.10 9.23
C LEU A 87 -1.68 16.25 9.40
N GLU A 88 -2.68 16.31 8.52
CA GLU A 88 -3.80 17.27 8.60
C GLU A 88 -4.55 17.12 9.93
N LEU A 89 -4.94 15.89 10.30
CA LEU A 89 -5.61 15.60 11.57
C LEU A 89 -4.76 15.98 12.77
N LYS A 90 -3.46 15.63 12.77
CA LYS A 90 -2.53 15.91 13.87
C LYS A 90 -2.28 17.41 14.07
N ASN A 91 -2.21 18.17 12.98
CA ASN A 91 -1.81 19.58 13.01
C ASN A 91 -3.00 20.55 13.02
N SER A 92 -4.23 20.08 12.80
CA SER A 92 -5.42 20.94 12.79
C SER A 92 -5.73 21.47 14.19
N ARG A 93 -5.33 22.72 14.44
CA ARG A 93 -5.63 23.44 15.68
C ARG A 93 -7.14 23.63 15.86
N LYS A 94 -7.88 23.85 14.78
CA LYS A 94 -9.34 24.01 14.83
C LYS A 94 -10.01 22.72 15.27
N LEU A 95 -9.62 21.57 14.70
CA LEU A 95 -10.12 20.27 15.12
C LEU A 95 -9.81 20.01 16.60
N ALA A 96 -8.56 20.24 17.03
CA ALA A 96 -8.17 20.07 18.42
C ALA A 96 -9.05 20.89 19.37
N LYS A 97 -9.33 22.16 19.05
CA LYS A 97 -10.22 23.01 19.84
C LYS A 97 -11.67 22.51 19.85
N ILE A 98 -12.19 22.04 18.73
CA ILE A 98 -13.53 21.42 18.69
C ILE A 98 -13.59 20.19 19.60
N LEU A 99 -12.56 19.34 19.60
CA LEU A 99 -12.49 18.17 20.48
C LEU A 99 -12.43 18.57 21.96
N GLU A 100 -11.72 19.64 22.31
CA GLU A 100 -11.74 20.21 23.67
C GLU A 100 -13.15 20.66 24.08
N PHE A 101 -13.90 21.32 23.18
CA PHE A 101 -15.30 21.71 23.45
C PHE A 101 -16.22 20.50 23.65
N VAL A 102 -16.08 19.48 22.81
CA VAL A 102 -16.85 18.23 22.94
C VAL A 102 -16.56 17.58 24.30
N LEU A 103 -15.29 17.52 24.71
CA LEU A 103 -14.91 16.97 26.01
C LEU A 103 -15.47 17.80 27.18
N ALA A 104 -15.37 19.13 27.11
CA ALA A 104 -15.86 20.03 28.14
C ALA A 104 -17.39 19.92 28.29
N MET A 105 -18.12 19.94 27.17
CA MET A 105 -19.58 19.84 27.18
C MET A 105 -20.05 18.44 27.61
N GLY A 106 -19.36 17.37 27.18
CA GLY A 106 -19.63 16.00 27.64
C GLY A 106 -19.42 15.84 29.14
N ASN A 107 -18.31 16.38 29.69
CA ASN A 107 -18.06 16.37 31.13
C ASN A 107 -19.14 17.16 31.90
N TYR A 108 -19.54 18.34 31.40
CA TYR A 108 -20.59 19.14 32.03
C TYR A 108 -21.94 18.39 32.11
N LEU A 109 -22.33 17.69 31.04
CA LEU A 109 -23.56 16.89 31.03
C LEU A 109 -23.50 15.70 32.01
N ASN A 110 -22.30 15.16 32.28
CA ASN A 110 -22.10 13.99 33.12
C ASN A 110 -21.80 14.32 34.61
N ASP A 111 -21.58 15.59 34.95
CA ASP A 111 -21.23 16.07 36.30
C ASP A 111 -22.34 15.81 37.35
N GLY A 112 -23.57 15.50 36.90
CA GLY A 112 -24.70 15.13 37.76
C GLY A 112 -24.78 13.66 38.16
N GLN A 113 -23.88 12.78 37.67
CA GLN A 113 -23.90 11.36 38.02
C GLN A 113 -22.94 11.06 39.20
N PRO A 114 -23.43 10.52 40.33
CA PRO A 114 -22.67 10.40 41.58
C PRO A 114 -21.46 9.45 41.58
N LYS A 115 -21.04 8.91 40.42
CA LYS A 115 -19.94 7.94 40.29
C LYS A 115 -18.97 8.19 39.13
N THR A 116 -19.12 9.27 38.37
CA THR A 116 -18.25 9.55 37.22
C THR A 116 -17.18 10.56 37.58
N ASN A 117 -15.93 10.09 37.66
CA ASN A 117 -14.78 10.97 37.66
C ASN A 117 -14.74 11.76 36.34
N LYS A 118 -14.26 13.01 36.37
CA LYS A 118 -14.08 13.83 35.16
C LYS A 118 -13.21 13.07 34.15
N THR A 119 -13.75 12.86 32.95
CA THR A 119 -13.02 12.18 31.87
C THR A 119 -12.02 13.12 31.21
N THR A 120 -10.85 12.61 30.87
CA THR A 120 -9.74 13.34 30.22
C THR A 120 -9.72 13.17 28.70
N GLY A 121 -10.60 12.33 28.14
CA GLY A 121 -10.72 12.08 26.71
C GLY A 121 -11.92 11.19 26.38
N PHE A 122 -12.18 11.03 25.09
CA PHE A 122 -13.24 10.16 24.57
C PHE A 122 -12.75 9.44 23.31
N LYS A 123 -13.37 8.30 22.98
CA LYS A 123 -13.10 7.57 21.73
C LYS A 123 -13.62 8.35 20.54
N ILE A 124 -12.86 8.47 19.46
CA ILE A 124 -13.25 9.25 18.28
C ILE A 124 -14.62 8.85 17.69
N ASN A 125 -15.01 7.57 17.80
CA ASN A 125 -16.31 7.07 17.34
C ASN A 125 -17.50 7.77 18.01
N PHE A 126 -17.33 8.30 19.21
CA PHE A 126 -18.34 9.11 19.90
C PHE A 126 -18.79 10.32 19.08
N LEU A 127 -17.93 10.86 18.20
CA LEU A 127 -18.31 11.96 17.31
C LEU A 127 -19.50 11.61 16.41
N THR A 128 -19.69 10.33 16.09
CA THR A 128 -20.85 9.88 15.28
C THR A 128 -22.16 9.85 16.09
N GLU A 129 -22.07 9.82 17.41
CA GLU A 129 -23.20 9.77 18.34
C GLU A 129 -23.68 11.17 18.78
N LEU A 130 -22.98 12.24 18.38
CA LEU A 130 -23.37 13.61 18.74
C LEU A 130 -24.73 13.99 18.13
N ASN A 131 -25.13 13.37 17.03
CA ASN A 131 -26.43 13.61 16.41
C ASN A 131 -27.58 12.86 17.11
N SER A 132 -27.28 11.81 17.89
CA SER A 132 -28.29 10.94 18.51
C SER A 132 -28.53 11.29 19.97
N THR A 133 -27.54 11.90 20.64
CA THR A 133 -27.67 12.41 22.01
C THR A 133 -28.57 13.64 22.05
N LYS A 134 -29.79 13.52 22.59
CA LYS A 134 -30.80 14.59 22.64
C LYS A 134 -30.79 15.35 23.96
N THR A 135 -31.24 16.60 23.92
CA THR A 135 -31.61 17.39 25.10
C THR A 135 -32.81 16.76 25.83
N VAL A 136 -33.01 17.11 27.10
CA VAL A 136 -34.11 16.60 27.94
C VAL A 136 -35.50 16.86 27.31
N ASP A 137 -35.65 18.00 26.63
CA ASP A 137 -36.89 18.36 25.92
C ASP A 137 -37.00 17.73 24.52
N GLY A 138 -35.99 16.97 24.06
CA GLY A 138 -35.96 16.28 22.77
C GLY A 138 -35.86 17.19 21.54
N LYS A 139 -35.75 18.51 21.71
CA LYS A 139 -35.81 19.50 20.61
C LYS A 139 -34.48 19.72 19.91
N SER A 140 -33.37 19.37 20.55
CA SER A 140 -32.03 19.57 20.01
C SER A 140 -31.15 18.38 20.34
N THR A 141 -30.06 18.24 19.61
CA THR A 141 -29.05 17.21 19.87
C THR A 141 -27.76 17.87 20.38
N PHE A 142 -26.86 17.08 20.95
CA PHE A 142 -25.54 17.55 21.35
C PHE A 142 -24.84 18.27 20.19
N LEU A 143 -24.92 17.74 18.97
CA LEU A 143 -24.37 18.37 17.78
C LEU A 143 -24.98 19.76 17.50
N HIS A 144 -26.31 19.92 17.65
CA HIS A 144 -26.96 21.22 17.47
C HIS A 144 -26.48 22.25 18.48
N ILE A 145 -26.37 21.85 19.76
CA ILE A 145 -25.88 22.73 20.83
C ILE A 145 -24.41 23.09 20.60
N LEU A 146 -23.57 22.13 20.22
CA LEU A 146 -22.16 22.35 19.89
C LEU A 146 -22.03 23.34 18.73
N ALA A 147 -22.73 23.10 17.61
CA ALA A 147 -22.67 23.97 16.44
C ALA A 147 -23.14 25.40 16.75
N LYS A 148 -24.19 25.55 17.57
CA LYS A 148 -24.67 26.86 18.03
C LYS A 148 -23.65 27.57 18.92
N SER A 149 -23.04 26.85 19.86
CA SER A 149 -22.00 27.41 20.75
C SER A 149 -20.78 27.88 19.96
N LEU A 150 -20.31 27.04 19.02
CA LEU A 150 -19.21 27.38 18.13
C LEU A 150 -19.55 28.58 17.25
N SER A 151 -20.75 28.66 16.67
CA SER A 151 -21.11 29.79 15.80
C SER A 151 -21.23 31.12 16.55
N GLN A 152 -21.62 31.09 17.82
CA GLN A 152 -21.78 32.29 18.65
C GLN A 152 -20.46 32.79 19.24
N HIS A 153 -19.58 31.87 19.64
CA HIS A 153 -18.39 32.21 20.41
C HIS A 153 -17.06 31.99 19.68
N PHE A 154 -17.01 31.07 18.72
CA PHE A 154 -15.79 30.66 18.01
C PHE A 154 -16.06 30.39 16.51
N PRO A 155 -16.61 31.37 15.76
CA PRO A 155 -17.02 31.18 14.36
C PRO A 155 -15.86 30.74 13.45
N GLU A 156 -14.61 31.07 13.80
CA GLU A 156 -13.40 30.65 13.10
C GLU A 156 -13.20 29.13 13.07
N LEU A 157 -13.79 28.39 14.02
CA LEU A 157 -13.70 26.94 14.11
C LEU A 157 -14.64 26.22 13.12
N LEU A 158 -15.70 26.89 12.65
CA LEU A 158 -16.69 26.28 11.74
C LEU A 158 -16.09 25.84 10.40
N GLY A 159 -14.97 26.46 10.00
CA GLY A 159 -14.24 26.12 8.78
C GLY A 159 -13.20 24.99 8.92
N PHE A 160 -13.18 24.23 10.02
CA PHE A 160 -12.12 23.23 10.27
C PHE A 160 -11.98 22.18 9.17
N ALA A 161 -13.07 21.81 8.49
CA ALA A 161 -13.04 20.82 7.41
C ALA A 161 -12.19 21.27 6.21
N GLN A 162 -12.04 22.58 6.00
CA GLN A 162 -11.18 23.14 4.95
C GLN A 162 -9.70 22.88 5.21
N ASP A 163 -9.32 22.65 6.48
CA ASP A 163 -7.95 22.30 6.89
C ASP A 163 -7.68 20.79 6.75
N LEU A 164 -8.68 19.99 6.37
CA LEU A 164 -8.65 18.53 6.29
C LEU A 164 -9.04 17.99 4.88
N PRO A 165 -8.52 18.55 3.78
CA PRO A 165 -8.97 18.18 2.42
C PRO A 165 -8.68 16.72 2.06
N THR A 166 -7.65 16.11 2.65
CA THR A 166 -7.22 14.75 2.29
C THR A 166 -7.95 13.67 3.08
N VAL A 167 -8.50 14.00 4.25
CA VAL A 167 -9.19 13.03 5.13
C VAL A 167 -10.33 12.26 4.42
N PRO A 168 -11.22 12.89 3.62
CA PRO A 168 -12.26 12.17 2.89
C PRO A 168 -11.72 11.26 1.78
N LEU A 169 -10.54 11.55 1.24
CA LEU A 169 -9.88 10.71 0.24
C LEU A 169 -9.21 9.51 0.92
N ALA A 170 -8.52 9.74 2.03
CA ALA A 170 -7.89 8.70 2.84
C ALA A 170 -8.92 7.71 3.39
N ALA A 171 -10.12 8.16 3.75
CA ALA A 171 -11.22 7.30 4.19
C ALA A 171 -11.68 6.27 3.13
N LYS A 172 -11.34 6.47 1.85
CA LYS A 172 -11.66 5.54 0.75
C LYS A 172 -10.54 4.53 0.47
N VAL A 173 -9.36 4.72 1.06
CA VAL A 173 -8.23 3.80 0.85
C VAL A 173 -8.53 2.46 1.50
N ASN A 174 -8.48 1.39 0.71
CA ASN A 174 -8.68 0.04 1.21
C ASN A 174 -7.36 -0.49 1.79
N GLN A 175 -7.22 -0.42 3.12
CA GLN A 175 -6.03 -0.89 3.82
C GLN A 175 -5.73 -2.37 3.56
N ARG A 176 -6.74 -3.24 3.46
CA ARG A 176 -6.51 -4.67 3.22
C ARG A 176 -5.94 -4.93 1.83
N ALA A 177 -6.47 -4.25 0.82
CA ALA A 177 -5.95 -4.34 -0.54
C ALA A 177 -4.50 -3.83 -0.59
N LEU A 178 -4.23 -2.66 -0.02
CA LEU A 178 -2.90 -2.06 0.02
C LEU A 178 -1.85 -2.97 0.67
N THR A 179 -2.18 -3.59 1.81
CA THR A 179 -1.28 -4.54 2.48
C THR A 179 -1.09 -5.82 1.65
N GLY A 180 -2.15 -6.29 0.99
CA GLY A 180 -2.08 -7.42 0.06
C GLY A 180 -1.14 -7.15 -1.11
N ASP A 181 -1.31 -5.99 -1.77
CA ASP A 181 -0.47 -5.59 -2.91
C ASP A 181 1.01 -5.49 -2.51
N LEU A 182 1.30 -4.93 -1.33
CA LEU A 182 2.67 -4.87 -0.79
C LEU A 182 3.26 -6.26 -0.52
N ALA A 183 2.47 -7.17 0.05
CA ALA A 183 2.89 -8.54 0.31
C ALA A 183 3.16 -9.30 -1.00
N ASP A 184 2.29 -9.14 -2.00
CA ASP A 184 2.42 -9.75 -3.31
C ASP A 184 3.67 -9.24 -4.05
N LEU A 185 3.94 -7.92 -4.01
CA LEU A 185 5.16 -7.36 -4.58
C LEU A 185 6.41 -7.94 -3.90
N HIS A 186 6.43 -7.97 -2.57
CA HIS A 186 7.57 -8.52 -1.81
C HIS A 186 7.80 -10.01 -2.10
N GLY A 187 6.73 -10.81 -2.11
CA GLY A 187 6.78 -12.23 -2.45
C GLY A 187 7.33 -12.45 -3.86
N THR A 188 6.79 -11.72 -4.84
CA THR A 188 7.21 -11.84 -6.24
C THR A 188 8.67 -11.44 -6.43
N ILE A 189 9.13 -10.35 -5.78
CA ILE A 189 10.54 -9.95 -5.81
C ILE A 189 11.44 -11.04 -5.23
N SER A 190 11.04 -11.64 -4.10
CA SER A 190 11.81 -12.70 -3.44
C SER A 190 11.92 -13.95 -4.34
N GLU A 191 10.82 -14.32 -5.01
CA GLU A 191 10.81 -15.41 -5.99
C GLU A 191 11.73 -15.14 -7.18
N ILE A 192 11.67 -13.93 -7.75
CA ILE A 192 12.53 -13.53 -8.88
C ILE A 192 14.00 -13.56 -8.48
N GLN A 193 14.34 -13.05 -7.28
CA GLN A 193 15.70 -13.07 -6.77
C GLN A 193 16.23 -14.49 -6.60
N ALA A 194 15.43 -15.40 -6.05
CA ALA A 194 15.79 -16.80 -5.94
C ALA A 194 15.99 -17.46 -7.31
N ALA A 195 15.10 -17.19 -8.27
CA ALA A 195 15.19 -17.71 -9.63
C ALA A 195 16.46 -17.23 -10.36
N CYS A 196 16.86 -15.97 -10.16
CA CYS A 196 18.10 -15.44 -10.73
C CYS A 196 19.36 -16.15 -10.20
N GLN A 197 19.31 -16.76 -9.01
CA GLN A 197 20.44 -17.51 -8.44
C GLN A 197 20.48 -18.96 -8.93
N THR A 198 19.33 -19.56 -9.20
CA THR A 198 19.22 -20.97 -9.60
C THR A 198 19.36 -21.18 -11.11
N MET A 199 18.95 -20.20 -11.92
CA MET A 199 18.97 -20.28 -13.38
C MET A 199 20.31 -19.80 -13.92
N SER A 200 21.14 -20.72 -14.43
CA SER A 200 22.44 -20.38 -14.99
C SER A 200 22.30 -19.57 -16.30
N PRO A 201 23.02 -18.45 -16.44
CA PRO A 201 22.98 -17.67 -17.67
C PRO A 201 23.61 -18.45 -18.83
N SER A 202 22.89 -18.58 -19.94
CA SER A 202 23.41 -19.11 -21.20
C SER A 202 23.33 -18.05 -22.28
N SER A 203 24.04 -18.24 -23.40
CA SER A 203 23.99 -17.30 -24.53
C SER A 203 22.60 -17.15 -25.15
N GLU A 204 21.75 -18.16 -24.99
CA GLU A 204 20.38 -18.21 -25.52
C GLU A 204 19.32 -17.81 -24.50
N ASP A 205 19.65 -17.87 -23.20
CA ASP A 205 18.74 -17.55 -22.10
C ASP A 205 19.13 -16.27 -21.38
N ARG A 206 18.32 -15.23 -21.58
CA ARG A 206 18.57 -13.88 -21.05
C ARG A 206 17.87 -13.59 -19.73
N PHE A 207 17.27 -14.59 -19.08
CA PHE A 207 16.49 -14.38 -17.85
C PHE A 207 17.26 -13.68 -16.74
N ALA A 208 18.38 -14.27 -16.29
CA ALA A 208 19.16 -13.70 -15.19
C ALA A 208 19.66 -12.28 -15.53
N VAL A 209 20.07 -12.03 -16.77
CA VAL A 209 20.55 -10.72 -17.22
C VAL A 209 19.44 -9.67 -17.20
N VAL A 210 18.27 -9.97 -17.77
CA VAL A 210 17.15 -9.01 -17.85
C VAL A 210 16.54 -8.75 -16.48
N MET A 211 16.36 -9.79 -15.67
CA MET A 211 15.73 -9.67 -14.36
C MET A 211 16.68 -9.06 -13.31
N ALA A 212 17.99 -9.33 -13.37
CA ALA A 212 18.97 -8.67 -12.49
C ALA A 212 19.04 -7.15 -12.77
N VAL A 213 19.10 -6.75 -14.04
CA VAL A 213 19.12 -5.31 -14.39
C VAL A 213 17.81 -4.64 -13.98
N SER A 214 16.66 -5.31 -14.13
CA SER A 214 15.36 -4.76 -13.75
C SER A 214 15.15 -4.67 -12.24
N SER A 215 15.83 -5.49 -11.45
CA SER A 215 15.86 -5.39 -9.99
C SER A 215 16.88 -4.36 -9.48
N GLU A 216 17.87 -3.99 -10.30
CA GLU A 216 18.82 -2.92 -10.00
C GLU A 216 18.35 -1.52 -10.47
N GLN A 217 17.54 -1.41 -11.53
CA GLN A 217 17.08 -0.12 -12.04
C GLN A 217 16.22 0.60 -11.02
N PRO A 218 16.70 1.66 -10.35
CA PRO A 218 15.86 2.49 -9.51
C PRO A 218 14.79 3.11 -10.39
N VAL A 219 13.51 2.89 -10.02
CA VAL A 219 12.44 3.79 -10.42
C VAL A 219 12.98 5.20 -10.16
N PRO A 220 13.14 6.06 -11.19
CA PRO A 220 13.91 7.30 -11.04
C PRO A 220 13.32 8.10 -9.89
N ALA A 221 14.08 8.18 -8.79
CA ALA A 221 13.69 8.94 -7.62
C ALA A 221 13.58 10.40 -8.07
N PRO A 222 12.38 11.02 -8.05
CA PRO A 222 12.27 12.42 -8.40
C PRO A 222 13.02 13.25 -7.35
N CYS A 223 13.55 14.41 -7.75
CA CYS A 223 14.48 15.25 -6.97
C CYS A 223 14.09 15.54 -5.50
N TRP A 224 12.84 15.30 -5.08
CA TRP A 224 12.39 15.42 -3.69
C TRP A 224 12.91 14.32 -2.76
N ALA A 225 13.37 13.17 -3.27
CA ALA A 225 13.98 12.10 -2.46
C ALA A 225 15.33 12.54 -1.82
N MET A 226 16.01 13.53 -2.41
CA MET A 226 17.22 14.13 -1.84
C MET A 226 16.91 15.01 -0.61
N GLY A 227 15.68 15.52 -0.48
CA GLY A 227 15.26 16.34 0.67
C GLY A 227 14.98 15.55 1.94
N TRP A 228 14.89 14.22 1.85
CA TRP A 228 14.67 13.32 2.99
C TRP A 228 15.95 12.96 3.75
N LEU A 229 17.08 12.90 3.06
CA LEU A 229 18.36 12.45 3.62
C LEU A 229 19.11 13.52 4.41
N ASP A 230 18.80 14.80 4.16
CA ASP A 230 19.52 15.95 4.73
C ASP A 230 19.00 16.36 6.12
N ARG A 231 17.89 15.76 6.59
CA ARG A 231 17.22 16.16 7.85
C ARG A 231 17.43 15.18 9.01
N THR A 232 18.14 14.08 8.80
CA THR A 232 18.42 13.06 9.83
C THR A 232 19.91 12.79 10.08
N SER A 233 20.82 13.55 9.46
CA SER A 233 22.27 13.30 9.55
C SER A 233 23.07 14.48 10.13
N SER A 234 22.67 14.94 11.32
CA SER A 234 23.59 15.64 12.21
C SER A 234 24.38 14.61 13.03
N GLY A 235 25.48 14.08 12.49
CA GLY A 235 26.41 13.25 13.26
C GLY A 235 27.31 12.33 12.45
N SER A 236 28.58 12.73 12.34
CA SER A 236 29.78 11.89 12.16
C SER A 236 29.92 11.02 10.90
N SER A 237 30.66 11.59 9.94
CA SER A 237 31.71 10.99 9.09
C SER A 237 31.89 9.46 9.09
N GLY A 238 31.42 8.84 8.00
CA GLY A 238 31.86 7.53 7.52
C GLY A 238 31.52 7.42 6.03
N HIS A 239 32.53 7.39 5.17
CA HIS A 239 32.38 7.32 3.71
C HIS A 239 31.66 6.03 3.27
N CYS A 240 30.39 6.14 2.86
CA CYS A 240 29.69 5.13 2.07
C CYS A 240 29.01 5.79 0.87
N ARG A 241 29.21 5.23 -0.33
CA ARG A 241 28.84 5.83 -1.62
C ARG A 241 27.32 6.04 -1.78
N PRO A 242 26.84 7.10 -2.46
CA PRO A 242 25.41 7.50 -2.47
C PRO A 242 24.45 6.62 -3.28
N GLN A 243 24.89 5.50 -3.86
CA GLN A 243 24.13 4.75 -4.87
C GLN A 243 23.37 3.51 -4.34
N GLN A 244 23.41 3.25 -3.02
CA GLN A 244 22.80 2.08 -2.38
C GLN A 244 21.55 2.37 -1.53
N ARG A 245 21.13 3.63 -1.36
CA ARG A 245 20.14 3.99 -0.31
C ARG A 245 18.67 3.86 -0.70
N PHE A 246 18.31 3.84 -1.99
CA PHE A 246 16.89 3.89 -2.38
C PHE A 246 16.22 2.50 -2.38
N TRP A 247 16.91 1.47 -2.87
CA TRP A 247 16.39 0.09 -2.84
C TRP A 247 16.42 -0.56 -1.46
N ALA A 248 17.34 -0.12 -0.58
CA ALA A 248 17.37 -0.59 0.81
C ALA A 248 16.20 -0.08 1.67
N GLN A 249 15.56 1.04 1.29
CA GLN A 249 14.44 1.60 2.07
C GLN A 249 13.07 1.05 1.68
N VAL A 250 12.87 0.63 0.43
CA VAL A 250 11.59 0.04 0.00
C VAL A 250 11.57 -1.48 0.18
N VAL A 251 12.74 -2.14 0.16
CA VAL A 251 12.81 -3.62 0.11
C VAL A 251 13.44 -4.27 1.35
N VAL A 252 14.02 -3.52 2.31
CA VAL A 252 14.76 -4.18 3.44
C VAL A 252 14.46 -3.67 4.85
N HIS A 253 13.57 -2.69 5.07
CA HIS A 253 13.23 -2.29 6.45
C HIS A 253 11.83 -2.76 6.87
N PRO A 254 11.70 -3.75 7.80
CA PRO A 254 10.42 -4.04 8.48
C PRO A 254 9.81 -2.83 9.22
N GLY A 255 10.52 -1.70 9.27
CA GLY A 255 10.11 -0.47 9.92
C GLY A 255 9.04 0.37 9.21
N ILE A 256 8.78 0.21 7.90
CA ILE A 256 7.71 1.00 7.24
C ILE A 256 6.33 0.56 7.71
N LEU A 257 6.12 -0.74 7.93
CA LEU A 257 4.86 -1.27 8.48
C LEU A 257 4.73 -0.97 9.99
N GLU A 258 5.85 -0.96 10.74
CA GLU A 258 5.85 -0.55 12.14
C GLU A 258 5.65 0.95 12.33
N GLU A 259 6.21 1.82 11.48
CA GLU A 259 5.93 3.26 11.51
C GLU A 259 4.47 3.52 11.13
N VAL A 260 3.91 2.89 10.09
CA VAL A 260 2.48 3.08 9.79
C VAL A 260 1.59 2.57 10.93
N SER A 261 1.99 1.50 11.62
CA SER A 261 1.27 0.98 12.81
C SER A 261 1.42 1.88 14.04
N SER A 262 2.59 2.49 14.26
CA SER A 262 2.86 3.42 15.36
C SER A 262 2.16 4.78 15.21
N TRP A 263 1.65 5.11 14.02
CA TRP A 263 0.87 6.34 13.79
C TRP A 263 -0.65 6.08 13.82
N ILE A 264 -1.07 4.80 13.90
CA ILE A 264 -2.48 4.38 13.92
C ILE A 264 -2.93 3.95 15.34
N MET A 265 -2.01 3.74 16.29
CA MET A 265 -2.32 3.58 17.72
C MET A 265 -1.95 4.82 18.53
#